data_AF-A0A8H7ZI54-F1
#
_entry.id   AF-A0A8H7ZI54-F1
#
_cell.length_a   1.000
_cell.length_b   1.000
_cell.length_c   1.000
_cell.angle_alpha   90.00
_cell.angle_beta   90.00
_cell.angle_gamma   90.00
#
_symmetry.space_group_name_H-M   'P 1'
#
loop_
_entity.id
_entity.type
_entity.pdbx_description
1 polymer ?
#
loop_
_entity_poly.entity_id
_entity_poly.type
_entity_poly.pdbx_seq_one_letter_code
_entity_poly.pdbx_strand_id
1 'polypeptide(L)'
;MSTQRKLNGYLERKESLIKQYKALKPEFTKQQQNLFYILIKLDEQVYEYNVVKSYLDMQQKSHKPDLPQSLIDASRTKLKLIYQKIRQIEDEIYFEELAKAEPKLTIIRKEIADNAAEAGNIIHSYEVSHPKEAWHLLDDRMYDLRTTLNGNSKSVKKEKKGKVTK
;
A
#
# COMPACT_ATOMS: atom_id res chain seq x y z
N MET A 1 -2.59 -6.78 -22.13
CA MET A 1 -1.47 -6.55 -21.18
C MET A 1 -1.72 -7.37 -19.92
N SER A 2 -0.73 -8.13 -19.44
CA SER A 2 -0.87 -8.96 -18.23
C SER A 2 -1.13 -8.11 -16.98
N THR A 3 -1.99 -8.59 -16.07
CA THR A 3 -2.29 -7.96 -14.77
C THR A 3 -1.02 -7.81 -13.92
N GLN A 4 -0.07 -8.75 -14.02
CA GLN A 4 1.25 -8.65 -13.39
C GLN A 4 2.05 -7.45 -13.88
N ARG A 5 2.05 -7.16 -15.19
CA ARG A 5 2.79 -6.02 -15.74
C ARG A 5 2.23 -4.69 -15.23
N LYS A 6 0.91 -4.59 -15.09
CA LYS A 6 0.25 -3.41 -14.50
C LYS A 6 0.63 -3.24 -13.03
N LEU A 7 0.64 -4.34 -12.27
CA LEU A 7 1.05 -4.33 -10.87
C LEU A 7 2.52 -3.89 -10.71
N ASN A 8 3.43 -4.40 -11.52
CA ASN A 8 4.84 -3.99 -11.46
C ASN A 8 5.01 -2.50 -11.79
N GLY A 9 4.39 -2.02 -12.87
CA GLY A 9 4.48 -0.60 -13.25
C GLY A 9 3.89 0.32 -12.18
N TYR A 10 2.84 -0.14 -11.50
CA TYR A 10 2.26 0.56 -10.36
C TYR A 10 3.24 0.66 -9.18
N LEU A 11 3.89 -0.45 -8.80
CA LEU A 11 4.86 -0.48 -7.70
C LEU A 11 6.08 0.39 -8.01
N GLU A 12 6.59 0.34 -9.24
CA GLU A 12 7.67 1.22 -9.70
C GLU A 12 7.28 2.71 -9.60
N ARG A 13 6.03 3.04 -9.98
CA ARG A 13 5.51 4.41 -9.83
C ARG A 13 5.42 4.83 -8.37
N LYS A 14 4.93 3.95 -7.49
CA LYS A 14 4.90 4.18 -6.03
C LYS A 14 6.31 4.49 -5.51
N GLU A 15 7.30 3.64 -5.83
CA GLU A 15 8.68 3.85 -5.39
C GLU A 15 9.27 5.17 -5.90
N SER A 16 9.02 5.51 -7.16
CA SER A 16 9.45 6.78 -7.75
C SER A 16 8.83 7.98 -7.03
N LEU A 17 7.53 7.94 -6.76
CA LEU A 17 6.81 8.99 -6.02
C LEU A 17 7.35 9.15 -4.59
N ILE A 18 7.59 8.06 -3.88
CA ILE A 18 8.15 8.10 -2.51
C ILE A 18 9.55 8.71 -2.52
N LYS A 19 10.39 8.38 -3.52
CA LYS A 19 11.72 8.98 -3.67
C LYS A 19 11.62 10.49 -3.91
N GLN A 20 10.77 10.92 -4.83
CA GLN A 20 10.53 12.34 -5.11
C GLN A 20 10.01 13.07 -3.86
N TYR A 21 9.08 12.43 -3.13
CA TYR A 21 8.53 13.00 -1.92
C TYR A 21 9.61 13.21 -0.86
N LYS A 22 10.38 12.17 -0.53
CA LYS A 22 11.46 12.25 0.47
C LYS A 22 12.58 13.22 0.05
N ALA A 23 12.78 13.41 -1.25
CA ALA A 23 13.77 14.35 -1.78
C ALA A 23 13.43 15.83 -1.52
N LEU A 24 12.20 16.16 -1.10
CA LEU A 24 11.84 17.53 -0.69
C LEU A 24 12.40 17.92 0.69
N LYS A 25 12.89 16.96 1.49
CA LYS A 25 13.39 17.22 2.86
C LYS A 25 14.40 18.39 2.95
N PRO A 26 15.39 18.53 2.04
CA PRO A 26 16.39 19.61 2.11
C PRO A 26 15.80 21.01 1.89
N GLU A 27 14.64 21.12 1.27
CA GLU A 27 13.98 22.40 0.97
C GLU A 27 13.32 23.04 2.21
N PHE A 28 13.27 22.30 3.32
CA PHE A 28 12.62 22.73 4.56
C PHE A 28 13.64 23.12 5.64
N THR A 29 13.29 24.11 6.45
CA THR A 29 14.01 24.45 7.70
C THR A 29 13.97 23.28 8.69
N LYS A 30 14.82 23.29 9.73
CA LYS A 30 14.84 22.19 10.73
C LYS A 30 13.47 21.95 11.40
N GLN A 31 12.74 23.02 11.72
CA GLN A 31 11.41 22.95 12.31
C GLN A 31 10.40 22.33 11.32
N GLN A 32 10.43 22.80 10.07
CA GLN A 32 9.58 22.26 9.01
C GLN A 32 9.92 20.81 8.67
N GLN A 33 11.18 20.38 8.78
CA GLN A 33 11.57 18.98 8.55
C GLN A 33 10.92 18.01 9.56
N ASN A 34 10.71 18.43 10.81
CA ASN A 34 9.99 17.62 11.79
C ASN A 34 8.52 17.47 11.41
N LEU A 35 7.87 18.58 11.05
CA LEU A 35 6.49 18.58 10.56
C LEU A 35 6.35 17.75 9.28
N PHE A 36 7.31 17.87 8.38
CA PHE A 36 7.38 17.10 7.13
C PHE A 36 7.54 15.60 7.38
N TYR A 37 8.32 15.21 8.38
CA TYR A 37 8.44 13.80 8.77
C TYR A 37 7.10 13.26 9.28
N ILE A 38 6.40 14.01 10.14
CA ILE A 38 5.06 13.64 10.62
C ILE A 38 4.09 13.52 9.44
N LEU A 39 4.13 14.46 8.50
CA LEU A 39 3.31 14.45 7.30
C LEU A 39 3.56 13.20 6.43
N ILE A 40 4.83 12.82 6.22
CA ILE A 40 5.17 11.57 5.50
C ILE A 40 4.53 10.36 6.19
N LYS A 41 4.58 10.29 7.52
CA LYS A 41 4.00 9.17 8.28
C LYS A 41 2.47 9.14 8.19
N LEU A 42 1.83 10.30 8.20
CA LEU A 42 0.41 10.39 7.96
C LEU A 42 0.07 9.93 6.53
N ASP A 43 0.80 10.41 5.52
CA ASP A 43 0.54 10.07 4.12
C ASP A 43 0.75 8.58 3.83
N GLU A 44 1.70 7.91 4.52
CA GLU A 44 1.85 6.44 4.47
C GLU A 44 0.54 5.73 4.92
N GLN A 45 -0.09 6.22 5.99
CA GLN A 45 -1.36 5.67 6.49
C GLN A 45 -2.55 6.01 5.58
N VAL A 46 -2.61 7.24 5.07
CA VAL A 46 -3.62 7.69 4.10
C VAL A 46 -3.54 6.88 2.81
N TYR A 47 -2.33 6.55 2.37
CA TYR A 47 -2.12 5.71 1.20
C TYR A 47 -2.71 4.32 1.42
N GLU A 48 -2.32 3.62 2.49
CA GLU A 48 -2.86 2.29 2.83
C GLU A 48 -4.38 2.29 2.95
N TYR A 49 -4.92 3.29 3.63
CA TYR A 49 -6.36 3.50 3.74
C TYR A 49 -7.02 3.55 2.35
N ASN A 50 -6.51 4.38 1.44
CA ASN A 50 -7.10 4.53 0.11
C ASN A 50 -6.95 3.29 -0.77
N VAL A 51 -5.84 2.56 -0.65
CA VAL A 51 -5.65 1.27 -1.33
C VAL A 51 -6.72 0.27 -0.89
N VAL A 52 -6.87 0.07 0.43
CA VAL A 52 -7.84 -0.88 0.99
C VAL A 52 -9.27 -0.46 0.66
N LYS A 53 -9.58 0.83 0.78
CA LYS A 53 -10.88 1.39 0.42
C LYS A 53 -11.22 1.08 -1.04
N SER A 54 -10.32 1.41 -1.97
CA SER A 54 -10.56 1.18 -3.39
C SER A 54 -10.66 -0.30 -3.74
N TYR A 55 -9.88 -1.17 -3.08
CA TYR A 55 -10.06 -2.61 -3.24
C TYR A 55 -11.47 -3.03 -2.81
N LEU A 56 -11.91 -2.64 -1.61
CA LEU A 56 -13.22 -3.05 -1.08
C LEU A 56 -14.38 -2.53 -1.94
N ASP A 57 -14.24 -1.35 -2.52
CA ASP A 57 -15.18 -0.80 -3.49
C ASP A 57 -15.26 -1.67 -4.76
N MET A 58 -14.13 -2.21 -5.22
CA MET A 58 -14.09 -3.18 -6.33
C MET A 58 -14.68 -4.52 -5.96
N GLN A 59 -14.35 -5.05 -4.77
CA GLN A 59 -14.91 -6.28 -4.23
C GLN A 59 -16.44 -6.22 -4.15
N GLN A 60 -16.99 -5.09 -3.74
CA GLN A 60 -18.44 -4.87 -3.68
C GLN A 60 -19.09 -4.87 -5.06
N LYS A 61 -18.39 -4.41 -6.10
CA LYS A 61 -18.90 -4.37 -7.48
C LYS A 61 -18.78 -5.71 -8.20
N SER A 62 -17.67 -6.40 -7.98
CA SER A 62 -17.31 -7.63 -8.72
C SER A 62 -17.81 -8.91 -8.04
N HIS A 63 -17.99 -8.87 -6.71
CA HIS A 63 -18.16 -10.03 -5.84
C HIS A 63 -17.08 -11.11 -6.04
N LYS A 64 -15.88 -10.70 -6.47
CA LYS A 64 -14.74 -11.59 -6.75
C LYS A 64 -13.44 -10.96 -6.28
N PRO A 65 -12.49 -11.73 -5.72
CA PRO A 65 -12.57 -13.17 -5.42
C PRO A 65 -13.69 -13.46 -4.41
N ASP A 66 -14.16 -14.71 -4.31
CA ASP A 66 -15.22 -15.06 -3.35
C ASP A 66 -14.66 -15.00 -1.92
N LEU A 67 -14.79 -13.83 -1.29
CA LEU A 67 -14.29 -13.55 0.04
C LEU A 67 -15.42 -13.71 1.07
N PRO A 68 -15.14 -14.29 2.25
CA PRO A 68 -16.12 -14.37 3.31
C PRO A 68 -16.67 -12.98 3.67
N GLN A 69 -17.98 -12.83 3.71
CA GLN A 69 -18.62 -11.55 4.02
C GLN A 69 -18.18 -10.99 5.38
N SER A 70 -17.94 -11.86 6.36
CA SER A 70 -17.42 -11.48 7.68
C SER A 70 -16.04 -10.79 7.61
N LEU A 71 -15.19 -11.19 6.67
CA LEU A 71 -13.88 -10.56 6.44
C LEU A 71 -14.04 -9.16 5.83
N ILE A 72 -14.97 -9.01 4.88
CA ILE A 72 -15.28 -7.72 4.24
C ILE A 72 -15.81 -6.73 5.28
N ASP A 73 -16.73 -7.17 6.14
CA ASP A 73 -17.34 -6.31 7.16
C ASP A 73 -16.34 -5.93 8.27
N ALA A 74 -15.48 -6.86 8.69
CA ALA A 74 -14.38 -6.56 9.60
C ALA A 74 -13.42 -5.53 9.02
N SER A 75 -13.07 -5.67 7.72
CA SER A 75 -12.21 -4.73 7.00
C SER A 75 -12.83 -3.33 6.93
N ARG A 76 -14.12 -3.23 6.59
CA ARG A 76 -14.86 -1.96 6.56
C ARG A 76 -14.91 -1.28 7.92
N THR A 77 -15.09 -2.05 8.99
CA THR A 77 -15.11 -1.52 10.35
C THR A 77 -13.75 -0.95 10.75
N LYS A 78 -12.67 -1.69 10.50
CA LYS A 78 -11.29 -1.20 10.71
C LYS A 78 -11.00 0.05 9.90
N LEU A 79 -11.43 0.07 8.63
CA LEU A 79 -11.23 1.20 7.73
C LEU A 79 -11.91 2.48 8.23
N LYS A 80 -13.12 2.38 8.80
CA LYS A 80 -13.81 3.52 9.45
C LYS A 80 -13.02 4.08 10.63
N LEU A 81 -12.47 3.20 11.48
CA LEU A 81 -11.66 3.63 12.63
C LEU A 81 -10.35 4.30 12.19
N ILE A 82 -9.69 3.74 11.17
CA ILE A 82 -8.47 4.32 10.58
C ILE A 82 -8.77 5.70 10.00
N TYR A 83 -9.88 5.85 9.27
CA TYR A 83 -10.30 7.14 8.72
C TYR A 83 -10.47 8.20 9.81
N GLN A 84 -11.15 7.86 10.91
CA GLN A 84 -11.34 8.79 12.03
C GLN A 84 -10.00 9.24 12.62
N LYS A 85 -9.04 8.33 12.80
CA LYS A 85 -7.70 8.65 13.30
C LYS A 85 -6.91 9.53 12.32
N ILE A 86 -6.97 9.22 11.02
CA ILE A 86 -6.35 10.06 9.98
C ILE A 86 -6.89 11.49 10.06
N ARG A 87 -8.21 11.67 10.16
CA ARG A 87 -8.84 13.00 10.24
C ARG A 87 -8.39 13.77 11.48
N GLN A 88 -8.33 13.11 12.63
CA GLN A 88 -7.82 13.74 13.86
C GLN A 88 -6.39 14.24 13.70
N ILE A 89 -5.51 13.45 13.08
CA ILE A 89 -4.12 13.84 12.85
C ILE A 89 -4.01 14.93 11.77
N GLU A 90 -4.81 14.86 10.70
CA GLU A 90 -4.87 15.90 9.67
C GLU A 90 -5.23 17.27 10.24
N ASP A 91 -6.19 17.32 11.17
CA ASP A 91 -6.65 18.54 11.82
C ASP A 91 -5.55 19.15 12.73
N GLU A 92 -4.58 18.35 13.18
CA GLU A 92 -3.46 18.79 14.03
C GLU A 92 -2.20 19.21 13.23
N ILE A 93 -2.09 18.82 11.95
CA ILE A 93 -0.91 19.12 11.12
C ILE A 93 -1.09 20.43 10.35
N TYR A 94 -0.22 21.40 10.61
CA TYR A 94 -0.15 22.68 9.88
C TYR A 94 0.46 22.53 8.47
N PHE A 95 -0.18 21.73 7.60
CA PHE A 95 0.28 21.43 6.25
C PHE A 95 0.49 22.69 5.39
N GLU A 96 -0.32 23.73 5.61
CA GLU A 96 -0.26 24.97 4.82
C GLU A 96 1.12 25.63 4.85
N GLU A 97 1.85 25.52 5.96
CA GLU A 97 3.20 26.08 6.08
C GLU A 97 4.20 25.34 5.18
N LEU A 98 4.09 24.02 5.08
CA LEU A 98 4.92 23.21 4.19
C LEU A 98 4.57 23.43 2.73
N ALA A 99 3.28 23.54 2.41
CA ALA A 99 2.80 23.77 1.05
C ALA A 99 3.21 25.15 0.50
N LYS A 100 3.24 26.17 1.35
CA LYS A 100 3.75 27.51 0.98
C LYS A 100 5.26 27.51 0.74
N ALA A 101 6.01 26.75 1.54
CA ALA A 101 7.47 26.66 1.41
C ALA A 101 7.90 25.88 0.16
N GLU A 102 7.22 24.77 -0.15
CA GLU A 102 7.53 23.94 -1.32
C GLU A 102 6.24 23.52 -2.05
N PRO A 103 5.78 24.28 -3.06
CA PRO A 103 4.54 23.98 -3.78
C PRO A 103 4.51 22.62 -4.48
N LYS A 104 5.67 22.04 -4.86
CA LYS A 104 5.73 20.69 -5.45
C LYS A 104 5.23 19.62 -4.49
N LEU A 105 5.26 19.88 -3.19
CA LEU A 105 4.69 19.00 -2.16
C LEU A 105 3.24 18.65 -2.48
N THR A 106 2.42 19.66 -2.79
CA THR A 106 0.99 19.46 -3.08
C THR A 106 0.78 18.60 -4.32
N ILE A 107 1.61 18.79 -5.35
CA ILE A 107 1.57 18.01 -6.58
C ILE A 107 1.91 16.55 -6.30
N ILE A 108 3.02 16.29 -5.61
CA ILE A 108 3.48 14.93 -5.29
C ILE A 108 2.47 14.21 -4.39
N ARG A 109 1.91 14.88 -3.38
CA ARG A 109 0.87 14.30 -2.51
C ARG A 109 -0.39 13.91 -3.29
N LYS A 110 -0.80 14.74 -4.25
CA LYS A 110 -1.91 14.40 -5.15
C LYS A 110 -1.60 13.16 -5.99
N GLU A 111 -0.42 13.10 -6.59
CA GLU A 111 0.00 11.93 -7.38
C GLU A 111 0.08 10.65 -6.53
N ILE A 112 0.50 10.75 -5.27
CA ILE A 112 0.49 9.64 -4.30
C ILE A 112 -0.94 9.18 -4.00
N ALA A 113 -1.88 10.11 -3.81
CA ALA A 113 -3.28 9.78 -3.56
C ALA A 113 -3.94 9.12 -4.79
N ASP A 114 -3.70 9.64 -5.99
CA ASP A 114 -4.18 9.08 -7.25
C ASP A 114 -3.61 7.66 -7.47
N ASN A 115 -2.31 7.48 -7.16
CA ASN A 115 -1.67 6.16 -7.16
C ASN A 115 -2.40 5.22 -6.18
N ALA A 116 -2.59 5.61 -4.91
CA ALA A 116 -3.27 4.77 -3.92
C ALA A 116 -4.65 4.26 -4.37
N ALA A 117 -5.46 5.13 -4.98
CA ALA A 117 -6.76 4.76 -5.53
C ALA A 117 -6.62 3.75 -6.69
N GLU A 118 -5.63 3.91 -7.56
CA GLU A 118 -5.38 2.95 -8.64
C GLU A 118 -4.89 1.58 -8.12
N ALA A 119 -4.08 1.56 -7.04
CA ALA A 119 -3.57 0.33 -6.45
C ALA A 119 -4.67 -0.67 -6.13
N GLY A 120 -5.70 -0.24 -5.39
CA GLY A 120 -6.75 -1.13 -4.91
C GLY A 120 -7.43 -1.83 -6.08
N ASN A 121 -7.62 -1.12 -7.18
CA ASN A 121 -8.21 -1.65 -8.41
C ASN A 121 -7.27 -2.66 -9.10
N ILE A 122 -5.98 -2.35 -9.19
CA ILE A 122 -4.97 -3.23 -9.80
C ILE A 122 -4.78 -4.51 -8.99
N ILE A 123 -4.67 -4.40 -7.67
CA ILE A 123 -4.49 -5.53 -6.74
C ILE A 123 -5.71 -6.44 -6.80
N HIS A 124 -6.91 -5.88 -6.68
CA HIS A 124 -8.15 -6.64 -6.86
C HIS A 124 -8.18 -7.36 -8.22
N SER A 125 -7.88 -6.65 -9.32
CA SER A 125 -7.87 -7.25 -10.66
C SER A 125 -6.84 -8.38 -10.78
N TYR A 126 -5.68 -8.22 -10.12
CA TYR A 126 -4.65 -9.24 -10.06
C TYR A 126 -5.14 -10.49 -9.32
N GLU A 127 -5.70 -10.34 -8.12
CA GLU A 127 -6.21 -11.45 -7.31
C GLU A 127 -7.39 -12.18 -7.98
N VAL A 128 -8.27 -11.46 -8.68
CA VAL A 128 -9.32 -12.08 -9.50
C VAL A 128 -8.73 -12.95 -10.61
N SER A 129 -7.63 -12.51 -11.24
CA SER A 129 -6.91 -13.31 -12.24
C SER A 129 -6.03 -14.43 -11.65
N HIS A 130 -5.72 -14.37 -10.35
CA HIS A 130 -4.86 -15.32 -9.63
C HIS A 130 -5.51 -15.77 -8.31
N PRO A 131 -6.66 -16.48 -8.33
CA PRO A 131 -7.46 -16.76 -7.13
C PRO A 131 -6.77 -17.64 -6.07
N LYS A 132 -5.67 -18.32 -6.41
CA LYS A 132 -4.84 -19.07 -5.45
C LYS A 132 -3.94 -18.18 -4.60
N GLU A 133 -3.75 -16.92 -5.01
CA GLU A 133 -2.93 -15.89 -4.34
C GLU A 133 -3.82 -14.81 -3.69
N ALA A 134 -5.14 -14.98 -3.75
CA ALA A 134 -6.15 -13.99 -3.38
C ALA A 134 -6.39 -13.85 -1.88
N TRP A 135 -5.35 -13.53 -1.10
CA TRP A 135 -5.49 -13.36 0.35
C TRP A 135 -4.50 -12.34 0.92
N HIS A 136 -4.22 -11.25 0.20
CA HIS A 136 -3.27 -10.21 0.66
C HIS A 136 -3.91 -8.91 1.11
N LEU A 137 -5.24 -8.81 1.03
CA LEU A 137 -6.07 -7.64 1.34
C LEU A 137 -5.58 -6.74 2.50
N LEU A 138 -4.97 -7.30 3.55
CA LEU A 138 -4.57 -6.63 4.78
C LEU A 138 -3.27 -7.17 5.41
N ASP A 139 -2.43 -7.86 4.64
CA ASP A 139 -1.16 -8.35 5.18
C ASP A 139 -0.09 -7.26 5.05
N ASP A 140 0.80 -7.14 6.04
CA ASP A 140 2.02 -6.30 5.98
C ASP A 140 2.85 -6.60 4.71
N ARG A 141 2.64 -7.78 4.11
CA ARG A 141 3.18 -8.25 2.83
C ARG A 141 2.58 -7.62 1.56
N MET A 142 1.60 -6.71 1.64
CA MET A 142 1.02 -6.00 0.47
C MET A 142 2.07 -5.29 -0.41
N TYR A 143 3.30 -5.14 0.11
CA TYR A 143 4.44 -4.54 -0.57
C TYR A 143 5.58 -5.52 -0.89
N ASP A 144 5.47 -6.79 -0.52
CA ASP A 144 6.51 -7.81 -0.71
C ASP A 144 6.38 -8.59 -2.02
N LEU A 145 5.58 -8.12 -2.98
CA LEU A 145 5.50 -8.70 -4.32
C LEU A 145 6.73 -8.33 -5.19
N ARG A 146 7.92 -8.66 -4.68
CA ARG A 146 9.08 -9.08 -5.48
C ARG A 146 9.29 -10.57 -5.27
N THR A 147 8.42 -11.39 -5.83
CA THR A 147 8.69 -12.83 -5.89
C THR A 147 8.61 -13.31 -7.32
N THR A 148 9.80 -13.61 -7.86
CA THR A 148 10.11 -14.38 -9.08
C THR A 148 10.16 -13.63 -10.42
N LEU A 149 11.13 -12.71 -10.55
CA LEU A 149 11.85 -12.50 -11.82
C LEU A 149 13.34 -12.84 -11.73
N ASN A 150 13.73 -13.68 -10.77
CA ASN A 150 14.99 -14.44 -10.83
C ASN A 150 14.73 -15.85 -10.31
N GLY A 151 14.52 -16.78 -11.25
CA GLY A 151 14.62 -18.19 -10.98
C GLY A 151 16.05 -18.54 -10.57
N ASN A 152 16.33 -18.54 -9.28
CA ASN A 152 17.29 -19.43 -8.62
C ASN A 152 17.40 -19.04 -7.15
N SER A 153 16.61 -19.69 -6.30
CA SER A 153 16.91 -19.81 -4.88
C SER A 153 16.42 -21.18 -4.43
N LYS A 154 17.41 -22.04 -4.25
CA LYS A 154 17.36 -23.46 -3.97
C LYS A 154 16.26 -23.83 -2.96
N SER A 155 15.41 -24.75 -3.39
CA SER A 155 14.61 -25.60 -2.52
C SER A 155 15.50 -26.30 -1.50
N VAL A 156 15.41 -25.92 -0.23
CA VAL A 156 15.96 -26.70 0.87
C VAL A 156 15.02 -27.89 1.10
N LYS A 157 15.41 -29.04 0.54
CA LYS A 157 14.86 -30.35 0.90
C LYS A 157 15.01 -30.52 2.42
N LYS A 158 13.90 -30.65 3.16
CA LYS A 158 13.92 -31.33 4.45
C LYS A 158 14.02 -32.83 4.16
N GLU A 159 15.22 -33.38 4.30
CA GLU A 159 15.43 -34.82 4.36
C GLU A 159 14.62 -35.41 5.52
N LYS A 160 13.75 -36.37 5.18
CA LYS A 160 13.31 -37.40 6.12
C LYS A 160 14.53 -38.24 6.49
N LYS A 161 14.96 -38.19 7.76
CA LYS A 161 15.67 -39.33 8.36
C LYS A 161 14.72 -40.05 9.28
N GLY A 162 14.18 -41.15 8.75
CA GLY A 162 13.56 -42.18 9.55
C GLY A 162 14.61 -43.00 10.30
N LYS A 163 14.19 -43.47 11.47
CA LYS A 163 14.38 -44.84 11.96
C LYS A 163 15.83 -45.34 12.14
N VAL A 164 16.25 -45.39 13.40
CA VAL A 164 17.09 -46.50 13.88
C VAL A 164 16.45 -47.07 15.14
N THR A 165 15.85 -48.25 14.98
CA THR A 165 15.58 -49.23 16.03
C THR A 165 16.83 -50.07 16.22
N LYS A 166 17.36 -50.15 17.44
CA LYS A 166 17.40 -51.35 18.29
C LYS A 166 18.10 -51.01 19.60
#